data_AF-A0A7Y7M903-F1
#
_entry.id   AF-A0A7Y7M903-F1
#
_cell.length_a   1.000
_cell.length_b   1.000
_cell.length_c   1.000
_cell.angle_alpha   90.00
_cell.angle_beta   90.00
_cell.angle_gamma   90.00
#
_symmetry.space_group_name_H-M   'P 1'
#
loop_
_entity.id
_entity.type
_entity.pdbx_description
1 polymer ?
#
loop_
_entity_poly.entity_id
_entity_poly.type
_entity_poly.pdbx_seq_one_letter_code
_entity_poly.pdbx_strand_id
1 'polypeptide(L)'
;MAASSCFCDRKPGWVTRFAPSPTGYLHLGHAASALAGWRAARESGGRFLLRIEDIDPGRCRPEYEAAIIEDLAWLGIGSDGDVRRQSDHLADYGRVLDELASRGLLYPCFCTRAEIQREALQAAHAP
;
A
#
# COMPACT_ATOMS: atom_id res chain seq x y z
N MET A 1 -32.61 6.26 36.85
CA MET A 1 -31.29 5.60 36.92
C MET A 1 -30.74 5.51 35.51
N ALA A 2 -29.92 6.48 35.11
CA ALA A 2 -29.26 6.48 33.82
C ALA A 2 -27.93 5.73 33.96
N ALA A 3 -27.78 4.62 33.24
CA ALA A 3 -26.48 3.98 33.07
C ALA A 3 -25.64 4.89 32.17
N SER A 4 -24.75 5.67 32.80
CA SER A 4 -23.68 6.39 32.13
C SER A 4 -22.72 5.34 31.53
N SER A 5 -22.85 5.08 30.23
CA SER A 5 -21.86 4.27 29.52
C SER A 5 -20.58 5.10 29.42
N CYS A 6 -19.52 4.67 30.11
CA CYS A 6 -18.20 5.27 30.00
C CYS A 6 -17.79 5.32 28.53
N PHE A 7 -17.47 6.52 28.04
CA PHE A 7 -16.95 6.78 26.70
C PHE A 7 -15.46 6.39 26.56
N CYS A 8 -15.00 5.48 27.41
CA CYS A 8 -13.63 5.00 27.50
C CYS A 8 -13.56 3.60 26.86
N ASP A 9 -12.59 3.38 25.97
CA ASP A 9 -12.16 2.06 25.42
C ASP A 9 -12.70 1.54 24.08
N ARG A 10 -13.16 2.38 23.14
CA ARG A 10 -13.15 1.93 21.73
C ARG A 10 -11.83 2.32 21.06
N LYS A 11 -10.84 1.40 21.06
CA LYS A 11 -9.66 1.53 20.17
C LYS A 11 -10.16 1.80 18.74
N PRO A 12 -9.57 2.76 18.01
CA PRO A 12 -9.98 3.00 16.63
C PRO A 12 -9.80 1.70 15.84
N GLY A 13 -10.79 1.38 15.00
CA GLY A 13 -10.72 0.19 14.16
C GLY A 13 -9.52 0.23 13.21
N TRP A 14 -9.09 -0.94 12.73
CA TRP A 14 -7.91 -1.03 11.88
C TRP A 14 -8.13 -0.35 10.54
N VAL A 15 -7.18 0.50 10.15
CA VAL A 15 -7.12 1.03 8.78
C VAL A 15 -6.22 0.11 7.97
N THR A 16 -6.81 -0.66 7.07
CA THR A 16 -6.11 -1.57 6.15
C THR A 16 -6.14 -1.02 4.74
N ARG A 17 -5.29 -1.55 3.86
CA ARG A 17 -5.35 -1.26 2.44
C ARG A 17 -5.09 -2.49 1.59
N PHE A 18 -5.67 -2.52 0.40
CA PHE A 18 -5.19 -3.33 -0.70
C PHE A 18 -4.50 -2.40 -1.71
N ALA A 19 -3.27 -2.72 -2.10
CA ALA A 19 -2.45 -1.86 -2.92
C ALA A 19 -1.86 -2.58 -4.15
N PRO A 20 -2.69 -2.94 -5.14
CA PRO A 20 -2.22 -3.62 -6.35
C PRO A 20 -1.52 -2.64 -7.30
N SER A 21 -0.47 -3.12 -7.96
CA SER A 21 0.07 -2.45 -9.15
C SER A 21 -0.74 -2.84 -10.39
N PRO A 22 -1.14 -1.89 -11.25
CA PRO A 22 -1.93 -2.16 -12.45
C PRO A 22 -1.04 -2.68 -13.58
N THR A 23 -0.35 -3.80 -13.37
CA THR A 23 0.58 -4.43 -14.33
C THR A 23 0.04 -5.75 -14.91
N GLY A 24 -1.19 -6.13 -14.54
CA GLY A 24 -1.90 -7.32 -14.98
C GLY A 24 -3.25 -7.46 -14.28
N TYR A 25 -4.06 -8.42 -14.70
CA TYR A 25 -5.34 -8.73 -14.07
C TYR A 25 -5.18 -9.30 -12.66
N LEU A 26 -6.22 -9.16 -11.83
CA LEU A 26 -6.24 -9.81 -10.53
C LEU A 26 -6.32 -11.34 -10.70
N HIS A 27 -5.75 -12.05 -9.75
CA HIS A 27 -5.82 -13.51 -9.65
C HIS A 27 -6.25 -13.89 -8.24
N LEU A 28 -6.48 -15.18 -7.97
CA LEU A 28 -7.03 -15.63 -6.69
C LEU A 28 -6.23 -15.17 -5.47
N GLY A 29 -4.90 -15.13 -5.56
CA GLY A 29 -4.05 -14.58 -4.49
C GLY A 29 -4.34 -13.12 -4.15
N HIS A 30 -4.66 -12.29 -5.15
CA HIS A 30 -5.07 -10.90 -4.94
C HIS A 30 -6.44 -10.82 -4.26
N ALA A 31 -7.41 -11.61 -4.73
CA ALA A 31 -8.74 -11.68 -4.12
C ALA A 31 -8.65 -12.09 -2.64
N ALA A 32 -7.82 -13.08 -2.31
CA ALA A 32 -7.59 -13.50 -0.93
C ALA A 32 -6.96 -12.38 -0.07
N SER A 33 -5.96 -11.67 -0.60
CA SER A 33 -5.31 -10.55 0.09
C SER A 33 -6.27 -9.38 0.33
N ALA A 34 -7.04 -8.97 -0.69
CA ALA A 34 -8.03 -7.91 -0.60
C ALA A 34 -9.12 -8.27 0.41
N LEU A 35 -9.65 -9.49 0.36
CA LEU A 35 -10.67 -9.97 1.28
C LEU A 35 -10.18 -10.01 2.72
N ALA A 36 -8.95 -10.45 2.97
CA ALA A 36 -8.37 -10.48 4.32
C ALA A 36 -8.26 -9.07 4.91
N GLY A 37 -7.72 -8.11 4.14
CA GLY A 37 -7.64 -6.72 4.57
C GLY A 37 -9.02 -6.10 4.80
N TRP A 38 -9.97 -6.36 3.90
CA TRP A 38 -11.33 -5.85 4.00
C TRP A 38 -12.04 -6.41 5.24
N ARG A 39 -11.99 -7.73 5.48
CA ARG A 39 -12.59 -8.35 6.67
C ARG A 39 -11.99 -7.79 7.96
N ALA A 40 -10.67 -7.68 8.06
CA ALA A 40 -10.01 -7.13 9.25
C ALA A 40 -10.47 -5.70 9.56
N ALA A 41 -10.69 -4.86 8.53
CA ALA A 41 -11.28 -3.53 8.71
C ALA A 41 -12.73 -3.62 9.19
N ARG A 42 -13.58 -4.44 8.57
CA ARG A 42 -15.00 -4.56 8.95
C ARG A 42 -15.19 -5.12 10.37
N GLU A 43 -14.47 -6.17 10.71
CA GLU A 43 -14.53 -6.83 12.03
C GLU A 43 -14.09 -5.91 13.18
N SER A 44 -13.19 -4.96 12.89
CA SER A 44 -12.74 -3.98 13.87
C SER A 44 -13.50 -2.65 13.85
N GLY A 45 -14.48 -2.49 12.95
CA GLY A 45 -15.15 -1.21 12.72
C GLY A 45 -14.21 -0.11 12.18
N GLY A 46 -13.15 -0.51 11.49
CA GLY A 46 -12.15 0.35 10.87
C GLY A 46 -12.47 0.71 9.42
N ARG A 47 -11.42 0.96 8.62
CA ARG A 47 -11.53 1.38 7.22
C ARG A 47 -10.65 0.52 6.31
N PHE A 48 -11.17 0.16 5.16
CA PHE A 48 -10.43 -0.51 4.09
C PHE A 48 -10.22 0.47 2.93
N LEU A 49 -8.98 0.71 2.55
CA LEU A 49 -8.64 1.63 1.46
C LEU A 49 -8.12 0.90 0.23
N LEU A 50 -8.48 1.38 -0.97
CA LEU A 50 -7.85 0.97 -2.22
C LEU A 50 -6.80 1.99 -2.65
N ARG A 51 -5.57 1.52 -2.92
CA ARG A 51 -4.51 2.34 -3.50
C ARG A 51 -3.93 1.68 -4.75
N ILE A 52 -4.01 2.33 -5.90
CA ILE A 52 -3.35 1.87 -7.11
C ILE A 52 -1.85 2.24 -7.02
N GLU A 53 -0.99 1.22 -7.10
CA GLU A 53 0.46 1.34 -6.97
C GLU A 53 1.09 1.47 -8.37
N ASP A 54 0.93 2.66 -8.96
CA ASP A 54 1.19 3.01 -10.37
C ASP A 54 2.53 3.73 -10.62
N ILE A 55 3.52 3.53 -9.74
CA ILE A 55 4.82 4.22 -9.80
C ILE A 55 5.83 3.59 -10.78
N ASP A 56 5.44 2.56 -11.51
CA ASP A 56 6.22 2.00 -12.63
C ASP A 56 5.48 2.22 -13.97
N PRO A 57 5.61 3.41 -14.58
CA PRO A 57 4.83 3.78 -15.76
C PRO A 57 5.06 2.84 -16.95
N GLY A 58 6.24 2.20 -17.03
CA GLY A 58 6.57 1.29 -18.12
C GLY A 58 5.73 0.01 -18.10
N ARG A 59 5.38 -0.47 -16.90
CA ARG A 59 4.59 -1.69 -16.69
C ARG A 59 3.11 -1.42 -16.40
N CYS A 60 2.77 -0.23 -15.90
CA CYS A 60 1.40 0.11 -15.54
C CYS A 60 0.54 0.40 -16.77
N ARG A 61 -0.72 -0.04 -16.74
CA ARG A 61 -1.67 0.15 -17.83
C ARG A 61 -3.06 0.54 -17.30
N PRO A 62 -3.72 1.57 -17.87
CA PRO A 62 -5.06 1.99 -17.41
C PRO A 62 -6.10 0.88 -17.46
N GLU A 63 -6.03 -0.03 -18.43
CA GLU A 63 -6.94 -1.16 -18.54
C GLU A 63 -6.87 -2.11 -17.33
N TYR A 64 -5.69 -2.29 -16.74
CA TYR A 64 -5.54 -3.12 -15.54
C TYR A 64 -6.06 -2.41 -14.30
N GLU A 65 -5.90 -1.08 -14.21
CA GLU A 65 -6.52 -0.31 -13.12
C GLU A 65 -8.04 -0.42 -13.16
N ALA A 66 -8.64 -0.23 -14.34
CA ALA A 66 -10.09 -0.37 -14.53
C ALA A 66 -10.56 -1.79 -14.13
N ALA A 67 -9.86 -2.82 -14.60
CA ALA A 67 -10.18 -4.22 -14.28
C ALA A 67 -10.04 -4.52 -12.79
N ILE A 68 -9.03 -3.99 -12.10
CA ILE A 68 -8.87 -4.12 -10.64
C ILE A 68 -10.10 -3.58 -9.91
N ILE A 69 -10.58 -2.40 -10.30
CA ILE A 69 -11.73 -1.75 -9.67
C ILE A 69 -13.01 -2.55 -9.94
N GLU A 70 -13.18 -3.02 -11.18
CA GLU A 70 -14.31 -3.87 -11.59
C GLU A 70 -14.34 -5.19 -10.82
N ASP A 71 -13.22 -5.92 -10.77
CA ASP A 71 -13.10 -7.20 -10.07
C ASP A 71 -13.39 -7.07 -8.57
N LEU A 72 -12.88 -6.02 -7.91
CA LEU A 72 -13.17 -5.79 -6.50
C LEU A 72 -14.64 -5.46 -6.25
N ALA A 73 -15.26 -4.67 -7.13
CA ALA A 73 -16.69 -4.39 -7.07
C ALA A 73 -17.52 -5.67 -7.27
N TRP A 74 -17.14 -6.51 -8.23
CA TRP A 74 -17.78 -7.81 -8.48
C TRP A 74 -17.68 -8.76 -7.28
N LEU A 75 -16.54 -8.75 -6.57
CA LEU A 75 -16.33 -9.50 -5.32
C LEU A 75 -17.09 -8.92 -4.11
N GLY A 76 -17.75 -7.76 -4.26
CA GLY A 76 -18.39 -7.05 -3.15
C GLY A 76 -17.42 -6.37 -2.18
N ILE A 77 -16.16 -6.14 -2.59
CA ILE A 77 -15.11 -5.53 -1.79
C ILE A 77 -15.04 -4.03 -2.11
N GLY A 78 -15.72 -3.20 -1.30
CA GLY A 78 -15.70 -1.74 -1.43
C GLY A 78 -14.60 -1.05 -0.63
N SER A 79 -14.02 0.01 -1.21
CA SER A 79 -13.10 0.96 -0.54
C SER A 79 -13.88 2.01 0.25
N ASP A 80 -13.37 2.37 1.43
CA ASP A 80 -13.90 3.41 2.30
C ASP A 80 -13.27 4.77 1.94
N GLY A 81 -13.83 5.41 0.92
CA GLY A 81 -13.37 6.69 0.35
C GLY A 81 -12.79 6.52 -1.05
N ASP A 82 -12.25 7.60 -1.59
CA ASP A 82 -11.75 7.65 -2.96
C ASP A 82 -10.57 6.69 -3.18
N VAL A 83 -10.52 6.10 -4.38
CA VAL A 83 -9.38 5.32 -4.82
C VAL A 83 -8.18 6.25 -4.98
N ARG A 84 -7.10 5.96 -4.25
CA ARG A 84 -5.86 6.75 -4.31
C ARG A 84 -4.93 6.17 -5.37
N ARG A 85 -4.35 7.00 -6.23
CA ARG A 85 -3.23 6.60 -7.11
C ARG A 85 -1.94 7.08 -6.48
N GLN A 86 -0.89 6.26 -6.49
CA GLN A 86 0.35 6.62 -5.83
C GLN A 86 1.11 7.71 -6.58
N SER A 87 1.02 7.72 -7.90
CA SER A 87 1.59 8.74 -8.79
C SER A 87 1.09 10.16 -8.47
N ASP A 88 -0.18 10.31 -8.05
CA ASP A 88 -0.77 11.60 -7.65
C ASP A 88 -0.11 12.21 -6.40
N HIS A 89 0.73 11.45 -5.70
CA HIS A 89 1.34 11.84 -4.43
C HIS A 89 2.89 11.82 -4.46
N LEU A 90 3.51 11.83 -5.65
CA LEU A 90 4.98 11.84 -5.77
C LEU A 90 5.65 13.00 -5.02
N ALA A 91 4.97 14.16 -4.93
CA ALA A 91 5.45 15.31 -4.17
C ALA A 91 5.64 15.02 -2.67
N ASP A 92 4.81 14.15 -2.08
CA ASP A 92 4.94 13.78 -0.66
C ASP A 92 6.23 13.03 -0.39
N TYR A 93 6.62 12.13 -1.31
CA TYR A 93 7.88 11.39 -1.24
C TYR A 93 9.06 12.32 -1.45
N GLY A 94 8.99 13.24 -2.42
CA GLY A 94 10.03 14.25 -2.67
C GLY A 94 10.35 15.07 -1.41
N ARG A 95 9.32 15.59 -0.75
CA ARG A 95 9.47 16.35 0.51
C ARG A 95 10.15 15.55 1.62
N VAL A 96 9.81 14.26 1.77
CA VAL A 96 10.45 13.39 2.77
C VAL A 96 11.90 13.10 2.37
N LEU A 97 12.18 12.88 1.09
CA LEU A 97 13.55 12.71 0.60
C LEU A 97 14.39 13.96 0.85
N ASP A 98 13.86 15.15 0.63
CA ASP A 98 14.54 16.42 0.93
C ASP A 98 14.85 16.56 2.42
N GLU A 99 13.91 16.18 3.30
CA GLU A 99 14.14 16.18 4.74
C GLU A 99 15.27 15.20 5.12
N LEU A 100 15.21 13.96 4.64
CA LEU A 100 16.25 12.96 4.90
C LEU A 100 17.61 13.40 4.35
N ALA A 101 17.64 14.02 3.17
CA ALA A 101 18.84 14.60 2.59
C ALA A 101 19.42 15.70 3.49
N SER A 102 18.59 16.63 3.97
CA SER A 102 19.02 17.72 4.86
C SER A 102 19.62 17.23 6.18
N ARG A 103 19.21 16.03 6.62
CA ARG A 103 19.68 15.37 7.84
C ARG A 103 20.92 14.48 7.61
N GLY A 104 21.41 14.39 6.37
CA GLY A 104 22.53 13.51 6.01
C GLY A 104 22.19 12.02 6.10
N LEU A 105 20.91 11.66 5.99
CA LEU A 105 20.42 10.27 6.13
C LEU A 105 20.27 9.54 4.79
N LEU A 106 20.64 10.18 3.67
CA LEU A 106 20.63 9.58 2.35
C LEU A 106 22.06 9.38 1.85
N TYR A 107 22.29 8.26 1.17
CA TYR A 107 23.51 8.03 0.40
C TYR A 107 23.13 7.57 -1.01
N PRO A 108 23.69 8.17 -2.07
CA PRO A 108 23.49 7.68 -3.43
C PRO A 108 24.30 6.39 -3.64
N CYS A 109 23.67 5.39 -4.26
CA CYS A 109 24.34 4.18 -4.69
C CYS A 109 24.68 4.27 -6.17
N PHE A 110 25.95 4.10 -6.53
CA PHE A 110 26.43 4.06 -7.92
C PHE A 110 26.66 2.64 -8.42
N CYS A 111 26.32 1.64 -7.61
CA CYS A 111 26.48 0.24 -7.95
C CYS A 111 25.53 -0.15 -9.09
N THR A 112 26.03 -0.94 -10.03
CA THR A 112 25.22 -1.67 -10.99
C THR A 112 24.32 -2.70 -10.28
N ARG A 113 23.27 -3.16 -10.96
CA ARG A 113 22.40 -4.23 -10.43
C ARG A 113 23.18 -5.50 -10.06
N ALA A 114 24.21 -5.86 -10.83
CA ALA A 114 25.05 -7.02 -10.56
C ALA A 114 25.89 -6.83 -9.29
N GLU A 115 26.43 -5.63 -9.07
CA GLU A 115 27.16 -5.29 -7.86
C GLU A 115 26.25 -5.31 -6.64
N ILE A 116 25.04 -4.73 -6.72
CA ILE A 116 24.05 -4.81 -5.63
C ILE A 116 23.73 -6.26 -5.26
N GLN A 117 23.53 -7.13 -6.26
CA GLN A 117 23.28 -8.55 -6.02
C GLN A 117 24.47 -9.24 -5.34
N ARG A 118 25.70 -8.94 -5.78
CA ARG A 118 26.92 -9.48 -5.16
C ARG A 118 27.05 -9.06 -3.70
N GLU A 119 26.89 -7.77 -3.41
CA GLU A 119 26.96 -7.24 -2.04
C GLU A 119 25.85 -7.83 -1.16
N ALA A 120 24.62 -7.97 -1.67
CA ALA A 120 23.51 -8.55 -0.91
C ALA A 120 23.76 -10.03 -0.51
N LEU A 121 24.42 -10.80 -1.37
CA LEU A 121 24.83 -12.18 -1.04
C LEU A 121 25.93 -12.21 0.02
N GLN A 122 26.82 -11.22 0.01
CA GLN A 122 27.91 -11.09 0.98
C GLN A 122 27.44 -10.48 2.31
N ALA A 123 26.33 -9.74 2.33
CA ALA A 123 25.79 -9.09 3.52
C ALA A 123 25.37 -10.08 4.61
N ALA A 124 24.99 -11.32 4.27
CA ALA A 124 24.76 -12.38 5.25
C ALA A 124 26.02 -12.76 6.05
N HIS A 125 27.20 -12.32 5.59
CA HIS A 125 28.51 -12.51 6.20
C HIS A 125 29.17 -11.18 6.60
N ALA A 126 28.42 -10.07 6.58
CA ALA A 126 28.92 -8.80 7.12
C ALA A 126 29.06 -8.90 8.65
N PRO A 127 30.15 -8.35 9.24
CA PRO A 127 30.43 -8.45 10.66
C PRO A 127 29.39 -7.77 11.56
#